data_AF-A0A1C5LL09-F1
#
_entry.id   AF-A0A1C5LL09-F1
#
_cell.length_a   1.000
_cell.length_b   1.000
_cell.length_c   1.000
_cell.angle_alpha   90.00
_cell.angle_beta   90.00
_cell.angle_gamma   90.00
#
_symmetry.space_group_name_H-M   'P 1'
#
loop_
_entity.id
_entity.type
_entity.pdbx_description
1 polymer ?
#
loop_
_entity_poly.entity_id
_entity_poly.type
_entity_poly.pdbx_seq_one_letter_code
_entity_poly.pdbx_strand_id
1 'polypeptide(L)'
;MSKKMKNIAQSEVLTLREQISYQEGQVVSKTLTQNQAVSITLFSFAKGEEISTHESGGDAFVTCLDGIGKITIDGVEYLLHEGESIVMPAGHPHAVYGQEAFKMLLVVVF
;
A
#
# COMPACT_ATOMS: atom_id res chain seq x y z
N MET A 1 -24.48 1.54 14.75
CA MET A 1 -23.90 2.12 13.52
C MET A 1 -22.87 1.15 12.95
N SER A 2 -22.86 0.91 11.64
CA SER A 2 -21.82 0.07 11.02
C SER A 2 -20.46 0.78 11.10
N LYS A 3 -19.43 0.07 11.55
CA LYS A 3 -18.08 0.62 11.74
C LYS A 3 -17.46 0.89 10.36
N LYS A 4 -17.23 2.15 10.00
CA LYS A 4 -16.66 2.55 8.69
C LYS A 4 -15.20 2.11 8.52
N MET A 5 -14.44 2.03 9.61
CA MET A 5 -13.07 1.53 9.65
C MET A 5 -12.96 0.26 10.49
N LYS A 6 -12.18 -0.71 10.03
CA LYS A 6 -11.90 -1.99 10.69
C LYS A 6 -10.40 -2.17 10.90
N ASN A 7 -10.03 -3.16 11.71
CA ASN A 7 -8.63 -3.61 11.90
C ASN A 7 -7.64 -2.55 12.43
N ILE A 8 -8.15 -1.48 13.06
CA ILE A 8 -7.35 -0.44 13.72
C ILE A 8 -8.07 0.05 14.98
N ALA A 9 -7.29 0.40 16.01
CA ALA A 9 -7.82 0.97 17.25
C ALA A 9 -8.48 2.34 16.97
N GLN A 10 -9.44 2.71 17.82
CA GLN A 10 -10.18 3.97 17.70
C GLN A 10 -9.77 4.88 18.85
N SER A 11 -9.65 6.18 18.58
CA SER A 11 -9.31 7.19 19.59
C SER A 11 -7.93 7.00 20.24
N GLU A 12 -6.97 6.47 19.47
CA GLU A 12 -5.57 6.28 19.89
C GLU A 12 -4.63 6.91 18.86
N VAL A 13 -3.51 7.48 19.33
CA VAL A 13 -2.41 7.91 18.46
C VAL A 13 -1.59 6.68 18.11
N LEU A 14 -1.45 6.39 16.81
CA LEU A 14 -0.79 5.19 16.31
C LEU A 14 0.27 5.54 15.27
N THR A 15 1.39 4.83 15.29
CA THR A 15 2.39 4.86 14.21
C THR A 15 2.02 3.80 13.17
N LEU A 16 1.65 4.18 11.95
CA LEU A 16 1.11 3.24 10.95
C LEU A 16 2.06 2.08 10.59
N ARG A 17 3.38 2.33 10.50
CA ARG A 17 4.38 1.29 10.21
C ARG A 17 4.43 0.18 11.27
N GLU A 18 3.96 0.46 12.48
CA GLU A 18 3.89 -0.49 13.60
C GLU A 18 2.56 -1.27 13.60
N GLN A 19 1.58 -0.87 12.78
CA GLN A 19 0.27 -1.52 12.71
C GLN A 19 0.24 -2.74 11.78
N ILE A 20 1.35 -3.02 11.08
CA ILE A 20 1.54 -4.20 10.23
C ILE A 20 2.99 -4.68 10.35
N SER A 21 3.19 -6.00 10.42
CA SER A 21 4.50 -6.64 10.55
C SER A 21 4.97 -7.21 9.22
N TYR A 22 6.28 -7.30 9.04
CA TYR A 22 6.84 -8.16 7.98
C TYR A 22 6.59 -9.63 8.32
N GLN A 23 6.43 -10.44 7.27
CA GLN A 23 6.40 -11.90 7.35
C GLN A 23 7.31 -12.43 6.25
N GLU A 24 8.20 -13.37 6.59
CA GLU A 24 9.19 -13.90 5.65
C GLU A 24 8.51 -14.60 4.47
N GLY A 25 8.95 -14.27 3.24
CA GLY A 25 8.41 -14.85 2.00
C GLY A 25 6.92 -14.55 1.77
N GLN A 26 6.42 -13.41 2.27
CA GLN A 26 5.00 -13.06 2.16
C GLN A 26 4.77 -11.58 1.88
N VAL A 27 3.68 -11.31 1.17
CA VAL A 27 2.97 -10.03 1.21
C VAL A 27 1.82 -10.14 2.20
N VAL A 28 1.77 -9.24 3.18
CA VAL A 28 0.67 -9.15 4.15
C VAL A 28 -0.08 -7.86 3.92
N SER A 29 -1.40 -7.91 4.10
CA SER A 29 -2.26 -6.73 4.01
C SER A 29 -3.16 -6.59 5.23
N LYS A 30 -3.47 -5.33 5.56
CA LYS A 30 -4.42 -4.97 6.62
C LYS A 30 -5.34 -3.88 6.12
N THR A 31 -6.49 -4.30 5.57
CA THR A 31 -7.50 -3.37 5.07
C THR A 31 -8.21 -2.66 6.22
N LEU A 32 -8.14 -1.33 6.22
CA LEU A 32 -8.75 -0.45 7.21
C LEU A 32 -10.16 -0.03 6.80
N THR A 33 -10.38 0.21 5.50
CA THR A 33 -11.73 0.38 4.94
C THR A 33 -11.73 -0.04 3.47
N GLN A 34 -12.89 -0.46 2.99
CA GLN A 34 -13.11 -0.76 1.58
C GLN A 34 -14.60 -0.60 1.29
N ASN A 35 -14.93 0.29 0.37
CA ASN A 35 -16.29 0.56 -0.08
C ASN A 35 -16.27 1.09 -1.52
N GLN A 36 -17.42 1.54 -2.03
CA GLN A 36 -17.56 2.02 -3.41
C GLN A 36 -16.82 3.33 -3.72
N ALA A 37 -16.36 4.08 -2.71
CA ALA A 37 -15.68 5.36 -2.89
C ALA A 37 -14.19 5.30 -2.55
N VAL A 38 -13.80 4.48 -1.57
CA VAL A 38 -12.41 4.42 -1.12
C VAL A 38 -12.01 3.06 -0.56
N SER A 39 -10.77 2.67 -0.83
CA SER A 39 -10.04 1.62 -0.13
C SER A 39 -8.85 2.22 0.61
N ILE A 40 -8.63 1.80 1.86
CA ILE A 40 -7.43 2.15 2.63
C ILE A 40 -6.87 0.85 3.19
N THR A 41 -5.64 0.51 2.79
CA THR A 41 -4.98 -0.75 3.17
C THR A 41 -3.52 -0.49 3.51
N LEU A 42 -3.06 -1.07 4.62
CA LEU A 42 -1.63 -1.18 4.90
C LEU A 42 -1.10 -2.45 4.26
N PHE A 43 0.08 -2.38 3.66
CA PHE A 43 0.80 -3.54 3.14
C PHE A 43 2.18 -3.65 3.77
N SER A 44 2.66 -4.88 3.91
CA SER A 44 4.05 -5.21 4.16
C SER A 44 4.50 -6.28 3.16
N PHE A 45 5.71 -6.10 2.64
CA PHE A 45 6.33 -6.99 1.68
C PHE A 45 7.63 -7.50 2.29
N ALA A 46 7.83 -8.81 2.31
CA ALA A 46 9.19 -9.32 2.42
C ALA A 46 10.01 -8.88 1.19
N LYS A 47 11.33 -8.79 1.37
CA LYS A 47 12.24 -8.49 0.27
C LYS A 47 12.01 -9.47 -0.88
N GLY A 48 11.84 -8.96 -2.09
CA GLY A 48 11.63 -9.75 -3.30
C GLY A 48 10.18 -10.12 -3.59
N GLU A 49 9.24 -9.82 -2.68
CA GLU A 49 7.81 -10.07 -2.89
C GLU A 49 7.14 -8.92 -3.65
N GLU A 50 6.05 -9.23 -4.34
CA GLU A 50 5.36 -8.27 -5.20
C GLU A 50 3.84 -8.40 -5.23
N ILE A 51 3.21 -7.30 -5.65
CA ILE A 51 1.91 -7.33 -6.31
C ILE A 51 2.19 -7.14 -7.79
N SER A 52 1.92 -8.19 -8.56
CA SER A 52 2.15 -8.21 -10.00
C SER A 52 1.31 -7.14 -10.73
N THR A 53 1.73 -6.85 -11.96
CA THR A 53 1.12 -5.80 -12.79
C THR A 53 -0.38 -5.99 -12.96
N HIS A 54 -1.14 -4.93 -12.67
CA HIS A 54 -2.58 -4.85 -12.89
C HIS A 54 -3.01 -3.40 -13.11
N GLU A 55 -4.30 -3.21 -13.39
CA GLU A 55 -4.92 -1.90 -13.54
C GLU A 55 -6.02 -1.70 -12.48
N SER A 56 -6.19 -0.45 -12.04
CA SER A 56 -7.26 -0.03 -11.13
C SER A 56 -8.16 0.96 -11.87
N GLY A 57 -9.48 0.89 -11.63
CA GLY A 57 -10.43 1.89 -12.12
C GLY A 57 -10.37 3.24 -11.39
N GLY A 58 -9.61 3.30 -10.30
CA GLY A 58 -9.44 4.49 -9.46
C GLY A 58 -7.97 4.82 -9.20
N ASP A 59 -7.70 6.08 -8.84
CA ASP A 59 -6.35 6.55 -8.54
C ASP A 59 -5.82 5.91 -7.24
N ALA A 60 -4.61 5.36 -7.30
CA ALA A 60 -3.95 4.69 -6.19
C ALA A 60 -2.80 5.53 -5.64
N PHE A 61 -2.98 6.11 -4.46
CA PHE A 61 -1.98 6.87 -3.72
C PHE A 61 -1.21 5.98 -2.76
N VAL A 62 0.11 5.87 -2.95
CA VAL A 62 1.02 5.06 -2.16
C VAL A 62 1.93 5.98 -1.35
N THR A 63 2.05 5.72 -0.05
CA THR A 63 3.07 6.33 0.83
C THR A 63 3.94 5.23 1.42
N CYS A 64 5.26 5.34 1.26
CA CYS A 64 6.20 4.44 1.91
C CYS A 64 6.27 4.77 3.41
N LEU A 65 6.06 3.74 4.25
CA LEU A 65 6.06 3.85 5.70
C LEU A 65 7.34 3.31 6.35
N ASP A 66 8.06 2.44 5.63
CA ASP A 66 9.30 1.80 6.06
C ASP A 66 9.93 1.09 4.85
N GLY A 67 11.26 1.07 4.78
CA GLY A 67 12.01 0.35 3.76
C GLY A 67 12.08 1.02 2.38
N ILE A 68 12.19 0.20 1.33
CA ILE A 68 12.30 0.66 -0.06
C ILE A 68 11.40 -0.17 -0.96
N GLY A 69 10.40 0.48 -1.56
CA GLY A 69 9.52 -0.09 -2.57
C GLY A 69 9.95 0.32 -3.97
N LYS A 70 9.70 -0.53 -4.95
CA LYS A 70 9.79 -0.19 -6.37
C LYS A 70 8.39 -0.22 -6.96
N ILE A 71 7.97 0.92 -7.51
CA ILE A 71 6.68 1.09 -8.16
C ILE A 71 6.92 1.17 -9.66
N THR A 72 6.23 0.35 -10.44
CA THR A 72 6.28 0.41 -11.90
C THR A 72 4.97 0.97 -12.40
N ILE A 73 4.99 2.01 -13.25
CA ILE A 73 3.81 2.62 -13.88
C ILE A 73 4.12 2.77 -15.37
N ASP A 74 3.30 2.17 -16.24
CA ASP A 74 3.53 2.16 -17.70
C ASP A 74 4.94 1.66 -18.09
N GLY A 75 5.47 0.70 -17.32
CA GLY A 75 6.82 0.15 -17.52
C GLY A 75 7.96 1.05 -17.04
N VAL A 76 7.68 2.23 -16.48
CA VAL A 76 8.68 3.10 -15.85
C VAL A 76 8.79 2.78 -14.37
N GLU A 77 10.02 2.55 -13.89
CA GLU A 77 10.30 2.21 -12.50
C GLU A 77 10.61 3.46 -11.65
N TYR A 78 10.05 3.49 -10.44
CA TYR A 78 10.26 4.51 -9.43
C TYR A 78 10.64 3.83 -8.12
N LEU A 79 11.75 4.23 -7.51
CA LEU A 79 12.08 3.83 -6.14
C LEU A 79 11.41 4.79 -5.16
N LEU A 80 10.76 4.22 -4.15
CA LEU A 80 10.04 4.94 -3.11
C LEU A 80 10.68 4.64 -1.77
N HIS A 81 11.21 5.67 -1.12
CA HIS A 81 11.85 5.62 0.20
C HIS A 81 10.89 6.09 1.31
N GLU A 82 11.21 5.78 2.57
CA GLU A 82 10.39 6.16 3.72
C GLU A 82 10.02 7.65 3.72
N GLY A 83 8.72 7.93 3.85
CA GLY A 83 8.17 9.29 3.83
C GLY A 83 7.82 9.82 2.43
N GLU A 84 8.26 9.17 1.37
CA GLU A 84 7.90 9.54 0.00
C GLU A 84 6.55 8.96 -0.42
N SER A 85 5.95 9.55 -1.44
CA SER A 85 4.66 9.12 -1.98
C SER A 85 4.60 9.26 -3.49
N ILE A 86 3.75 8.43 -4.11
CA ILE A 86 3.49 8.45 -5.55
C ILE A 86 2.02 8.12 -5.81
N VAL A 87 1.46 8.68 -6.89
CA VAL A 87 0.13 8.33 -7.40
C VAL A 87 0.31 7.43 -8.61
N MET A 88 -0.32 6.25 -8.59
CA MET A 88 -0.53 5.39 -9.75
C MET A 88 -1.91 5.74 -10.35
N PRO A 89 -1.97 6.38 -11.53
CA PRO A 89 -3.23 6.89 -12.07
C PRO A 89 -4.21 5.79 -12.48
N ALA A 90 -5.51 6.08 -12.40
CA ALA A 90 -6.58 5.19 -12.85
C ALA A 90 -6.40 4.77 -14.32
N GLY A 91 -6.58 3.49 -14.62
CA GLY A 91 -6.49 2.93 -15.97
C GLY A 91 -5.07 2.76 -16.52
N HIS A 92 -4.03 2.99 -15.71
CA HIS A 92 -2.64 2.74 -16.10
C HIS A 92 -2.12 1.46 -15.44
N PRO A 93 -1.46 0.55 -16.18
CA PRO A 93 -0.87 -0.66 -15.61
C PRO A 93 0.24 -0.31 -14.62
N HIS A 94 0.15 -0.90 -13.43
CA HIS A 94 1.12 -0.69 -12.36
C HIS A 94 1.41 -1.96 -11.53
N ALA A 95 2.60 -2.00 -10.96
CA ALA A 95 3.09 -3.07 -10.09
C ALA A 95 3.81 -2.50 -8.86
N VAL A 96 3.86 -3.28 -7.78
CA VAL A 96 4.54 -2.91 -6.53
C VAL A 96 5.46 -4.04 -6.11
N TYR A 97 6.75 -3.75 -5.94
CA TYR A 97 7.79 -4.71 -5.60
C TYR A 97 8.56 -4.28 -4.36
N GLY A 98 8.76 -5.19 -3.40
CA GLY A 98 9.60 -4.95 -2.22
C GLY A 98 11.09 -5.05 -2.58
N GLN A 99 11.69 -3.96 -3.04
CA GLN A 99 13.12 -3.90 -3.37
C GLN A 99 13.99 -4.27 -2.16
N GLU A 100 13.59 -3.76 -1.01
CA GLU A 100 13.94 -4.28 0.31
C GLU A 100 12.65 -4.68 1.04
N ALA A 101 12.74 -5.10 2.31
CA ALA A 101 11.52 -5.19 3.13
C ALA A 101 10.82 -3.82 3.10
N PHE A 102 9.54 -3.78 2.76
CA PHE A 102 8.82 -2.55 2.44
C PHE A 102 7.42 -2.52 3.06
N LYS A 103 7.06 -1.41 3.71
CA LYS A 103 5.69 -1.15 4.16
C LYS A 103 5.12 0.07 3.47
N MET A 104 3.84 0.02 3.16
CA MET A 104 3.14 1.16 2.59
C MET A 104 1.72 1.33 3.12
N LEU A 105 1.27 2.57 3.08
CA LEU A 105 -0.14 2.92 3.04
C LEU A 105 -0.57 2.99 1.58
N LEU A 106 -1.60 2.24 1.22
CA LEU A 106 -2.28 2.36 -0.06
C LEU A 106 -3.68 2.95 0.18
N VAL A 107 -3.97 4.05 -0.51
CA VAL A 107 -5.31 4.63 -0.62
C VAL A 107 -5.73 4.56 -2.08
N VAL A 108 -6.89 3.96 -2.37
CA VAL A 108 -7.47 3.96 -3.72
C VAL A 108 -8.79 4.71 -3.67
N VAL A 109 -8.97 5.69 -4.55
CA VAL A 109 -10.21 6.45 -4.70
C VAL A 109 -10.90 5.97 -5.98
N PHE A 110 -12.12 5.44 -5.85
CA PHE A 110 -12.90 4.84 -6.95
C PHE A 110 -13.94 5.80 -7.53
#